data_AF-A0AAD4DUQ3-F1
#
_entry.id   AF-A0AAD4DUQ3-F1
#
_cell.length_a   1.000
_cell.length_b   1.000
_cell.length_c   1.000
_cell.angle_alpha   90.00
_cell.angle_beta   90.00
_cell.angle_gamma   90.00
#
_symmetry.space_group_name_H-M   'P 1'
#
loop_
_entity.id
_entity.type
_entity.pdbx_description
1 polymer ?
#
loop_
_entity_poly.entity_id
_entity_poly.type
_entity_poly.pdbx_seq_one_letter_code
_entity_poly.pdbx_strand_id
1 'polypeptide(L)' 'YRCHDCLGKPLFCLKCCRDEHWRLPFHKIGNWNGGFFEETSLTKMGMEIYLGHQGKPCP' A
#
# COMPACT_ATOMS: atom_id res chain seq x y z
N TYR A 1 -0.50 9.16 1.78
CA TYR A 1 -1.17 7.88 2.06
C TYR A 1 -1.00 7.53 3.53
N ARG A 2 -2.03 6.99 4.16
CA ARG A 2 -2.01 6.51 5.54
C ARG A 2 -2.31 5.03 5.56
N CYS A 3 -1.51 4.23 6.25
CA CYS A 3 -1.89 2.85 6.51
C CYS A 3 -2.71 2.78 7.81
N HIS A 4 -3.86 2.09 7.79
CA HIS A 4 -4.73 1.96 8.95
C HIS A 4 -4.37 0.77 9.85
N ASP A 5 -3.66 -0.22 9.29
CA ASP A 5 -3.30 -1.46 9.98
C ASP A 5 -1.89 -1.42 10.57
N CYS A 6 -1.00 -0.59 10.02
CA CYS A 6 0.32 -0.36 10.60
C CYS A 6 0.22 0.32 11.97
N LEU A 7 1.05 -0.14 12.90
CA LEU A 7 1.16 0.45 14.23
C LEU A 7 1.51 1.94 14.13
N GLY A 8 0.80 2.79 14.86
CA GLY A 8 1.00 4.25 14.83
C GLY A 8 0.38 4.96 13.63
N LYS A 9 -0.27 4.23 12.70
CA LYS A 9 -0.95 4.78 11.51
C LYS A 9 -0.09 5.79 10.72
N PRO A 10 1.15 5.40 10.34
CA PRO A 10 2.11 6.29 9.70
C PRO A 10 1.60 6.87 8.37
N LEU A 11 2.15 8.02 8.02
CA LEU A 11 1.96 8.68 6.74
C LEU A 11 3.13 8.39 5.80
N PHE A 12 2.80 8.09 4.56
CA PHE A 12 3.73 7.76 3.49
C PHE A 12 3.45 8.60 2.24
N CYS A 13 4.50 8.89 1.48
CA CYS A 13 4.34 9.21 0.05
C CYS A 13 3.93 7.94 -0.73
N LEU A 14 3.53 8.09 -2.00
CA LEU A 14 3.09 6.95 -2.84
C LEU A 14 4.16 5.85 -2.91
N LYS A 15 5.41 6.24 -3.16
CA LYS A 15 6.55 5.32 -3.29
C LYS A 15 6.80 4.56 -1.99
N CYS A 16 6.98 5.27 -0.87
CA CYS A 16 7.21 4.61 0.43
C CYS A 16 6.03 3.73 0.84
N CYS A 17 4.79 4.11 0.51
CA CYS A 17 3.63 3.29 0.80
C CYS A 17 3.71 1.95 0.04
N ARG A 18 4.07 1.96 -1.24
CA ARG A 18 4.24 0.72 -2.02
C ARG A 18 5.39 -0.13 -1.51
N ASP A 19 6.55 0.49 -1.27
CA ASP A 19 7.77 -0.23 -0.89
C ASP A 19 7.61 -0.91 0.48
N GLU A 20 6.98 -0.23 1.44
CA GLU A 20 6.73 -0.76 2.78
C GLU A 20 5.66 -1.88 2.78
N HIS A 21 4.61 -1.72 1.97
CA HIS A 21 3.47 -2.65 1.96
C HIS A 21 3.56 -3.72 0.87
N TRP A 22 4.70 -3.81 0.18
CA TRP A 22 4.99 -4.81 -0.85
C TRP A 22 4.70 -6.25 -0.38
N ARG A 23 4.99 -6.59 0.89
CA ARG A 23 4.70 -7.92 1.50
C ARG A 23 3.40 -7.95 2.33
N LEU A 24 2.68 -6.83 2.38
CA LEU A 24 1.48 -6.64 3.18
C LEU A 24 0.32 -6.14 2.29
N PRO A 25 -0.01 -6.86 1.19
CA PRO A 25 -0.93 -6.38 0.15
C PRO A 25 -2.36 -6.13 0.62
N PHE A 26 -2.74 -6.68 1.77
CA PHE A 26 -4.09 -6.59 2.33
C PHE A 26 -4.25 -5.47 3.37
N HIS A 27 -3.19 -4.69 3.64
CA HIS A 27 -3.31 -3.53 4.50
C HIS A 27 -4.21 -2.46 3.85
N LYS A 28 -5.09 -1.87 4.65
CA LYS A 28 -6.00 -0.80 4.26
C LYS A 28 -5.25 0.52 4.23
N ILE A 29 -5.27 1.15 3.06
CA ILE A 29 -4.61 2.44 2.84
C ILE A 29 -5.66 3.52 2.64
N GLY A 30 -5.46 4.67 3.26
CA GLY A 30 -6.20 5.90 3.03
C GLY A 30 -5.42 6.87 2.15
N ASN A 31 -6.08 7.48 1.16
CA ASN A 31 -5.57 8.63 0.42
C ASN A 31 -6.18 9.92 0.98
N TRP A 32 -5.41 10.99 1.10
CA TRP A 32 -5.95 12.27 1.55
C TRP A 32 -6.57 13.00 0.36
N ASN A 33 -7.86 13.32 0.43
CA ASN A 33 -8.57 14.02 -0.64
C ASN A 33 -8.76 15.53 -0.38
N GLY A 34 -8.18 16.06 0.71
CA GLY A 34 -8.35 17.45 1.13
C GLY A 34 -9.24 17.64 2.36
N GLY A 35 -10.09 16.66 2.69
CA GLY A 35 -10.94 16.70 3.89
C GLY A 35 -10.84 15.46 4.78
N PHE A 36 -10.72 14.28 4.19
CA PHE A 36 -10.58 13.02 4.93
C PHE A 36 -9.67 12.03 4.20
N PHE A 37 -9.35 10.93 4.89
CA PHE A 37 -8.68 9.79 4.28
C PHE A 37 -9.73 8.87 3.65
N GLU A 38 -9.87 8.93 2.33
CA GLU A 38 -10.71 8.00 1.58
C GLU A 38 -10.02 6.65 1.40
N GLU A 39 -10.77 5.56 1.46
CA GLU A 39 -10.22 4.23 1.30
C GLU A 39 -9.68 4.03 -0.13
N THR A 40 -8.48 3.48 -0.22
CA THR A 40 -7.83 3.10 -1.47
C THR A 40 -7.09 1.78 -1.28
N SER A 41 -6.72 1.14 -2.39
CA SER A 41 -5.98 -0.13 -2.36
C SER A 41 -4.58 0.07 -2.92
N LEU A 42 -3.64 -0.76 -2.46
CA LEU A 42 -2.29 -0.78 -3.00
C LEU A 42 -2.30 -1.08 -4.52
N THR A 43 -3.24 -1.91 -4.99
CA THR A 43 -3.44 -2.16 -6.43
C THR A 43 -3.83 -0.91 -7.21
N LYS A 44 -4.73 -0.05 -6.71
CA LYS A 44 -5.06 1.24 -7.33
C LYS A 44 -3.87 2.20 -7.37
N MET A 45 -2.90 1.99 -6.48
CA MET A 45 -1.64 2.73 -6.42
C MET A 45 -0.53 2.13 -7.30
N GLY A 46 -0.84 1.11 -8.11
CA GLY A 46 0.12 0.44 -9.00
C GLY A 46 1.02 -0.57 -8.30
N MET A 47 0.59 -1.14 -7.17
CA MET A 47 1.23 -2.33 -6.60
C MET A 47 0.71 -3.59 -7.32
N GLU A 48 1.64 -4.47 -7.68
CA GLU A 48 1.36 -5.77 -8.26
C GLU A 48 1.65 -6.87 -7.24
N ILE A 49 0.86 -7.94 -7.28
CA ILE A 49 1.06 -9.13 -6.44
C ILE A 49 1.50 -10.26 -7.35
N TYR A 50 2.72 -10.78 -7.12
CA TYR A 50 3.23 -11.93 -7.85
C TYR A 50 2.95 -13.21 -7.06
N LEU A 51 2.17 -14.11 -7.67
CA LEU A 51 1.76 -15.40 -7.09
C LEU A 51 2.87 -16.44 -7.29
N GLY A 52 4.05 -16.22 -6.72
CA GLY A 52 5.21 -17.09 -6.92
C GLY A 52 6.53 -16.39 -6.60
N HIS A 53 7.65 -17.09 -6.69
CA HIS A 53 9.01 -16.53 -6.57
C HIS A 53 9.25 -15.64 -5.33
N GLN A 54 8.65 -15.97 -4.19
CA GLN A 54 8.69 -15.13 -2.97
C GLN A 54 8.19 -13.69 -3.23
N GLY A 55 7.23 -13.57 -4.14
CA GLY A 55 6.71 -12.32 -4.63
C GLY A 55 7.57 -11.63 -5.70
N LYS A 56 8.58 -12.26 -6.28
CA LYS A 56 9.31 -11.62 -7.38
C LYS A 56 8.54 -11.77 -8.72
N PRO A 57 8.71 -10.82 -9.66
CA PRO A 57 8.26 -11.01 -11.04
C PRO A 57 8.86 -12.29 -11.64
N CYS A 58 8.11 -12.96 -12.51
CA CYS A 58 8.66 -14.07 -13.30
C CYS A 58 9.76 -13.54 -14.25
N PRO A 59 10.86 -14.30 -14.45
CA PRO A 59 11.91 -13.98 -15.42
C PRO A 59 11.41 -13.89 -16.87
#